data_AF-A0A9E1RID8-F1
#
_entry.id   AF-A0A9E1RID8-F1
#
_cell.length_a   1.000
_cell.length_b   1.000
_cell.length_c   1.000
_cell.angle_alpha   90.00
_cell.angle_beta   90.00
_cell.angle_gamma   90.00
#
_symmetry.space_group_name_H-M   'P 1'
#
loop_
_entity.id
_entity.type
_entity.pdbx_description
1 polymer ?
#
loop_
_entity_poly.entity_id
_entity_poly.type
_entity_poly.pdbx_seq_one_letter_code
_entity_poly.pdbx_strand_id
1 'polypeptide(L)'
;MINRFSFYICRNFLYSILTVLVICIILTYLIDLSELLKRTSNNSINFSIVTRLALYKLPNTSEQLFPIAILFGSMATLFKLSKNNEIIAAKASGMSIWQIIFPGLIVAFVMGLLTITLYNPISSKWSESYQMLDAETFKDGISIASSRHK
;
A
#
# COMPACT_ATOMS: atom_id res chain seq x y z
N MET A 1 -23.21 -25.03 9.84
CA MET A 1 -23.63 -23.61 9.89
C MET A 1 -22.45 -22.64 10.04
N ILE A 2 -21.39 -23.01 10.79
CA ILE A 2 -20.16 -22.22 11.03
C ILE A 2 -19.48 -21.69 9.74
N ASN A 3 -19.35 -22.50 8.67
CA ASN A 3 -18.55 -22.11 7.50
C ASN A 3 -19.09 -20.91 6.71
N ARG A 4 -20.41 -20.69 6.68
CA ARG A 4 -21.00 -19.59 5.90
C ARG A 4 -20.77 -18.24 6.57
N PHE A 5 -20.89 -18.20 7.90
CA PHE A 5 -20.63 -17.00 8.70
C PHE A 5 -19.15 -16.62 8.65
N SER A 6 -18.24 -17.59 8.85
CA SER A 6 -16.79 -17.34 8.77
C SER A 6 -16.36 -16.86 7.38
N PHE A 7 -16.93 -17.41 6.30
CA PHE A 7 -16.63 -16.97 4.93
C PHE A 7 -17.13 -15.56 4.66
N TYR A 8 -18.30 -15.19 5.18
CA TYR A 8 -18.81 -13.82 5.09
C TYR A 8 -17.89 -12.82 5.80
N ILE A 9 -17.47 -13.14 7.03
CA ILE A 9 -16.51 -12.30 7.77
C ILE A 9 -15.20 -12.16 7.00
N CYS A 10 -14.63 -13.28 6.54
CA CYS A 10 -13.39 -13.30 5.75
C CYS A 10 -13.48 -12.39 4.51
N ARG A 11 -14.59 -12.48 3.77
CA ARG A 11 -14.85 -11.63 2.60
C ARG A 11 -14.92 -10.15 2.98
N ASN A 12 -15.61 -9.81 4.07
CA ASN A 12 -15.75 -8.44 4.54
C ASN A 12 -14.40 -7.86 4.99
N PHE A 13 -13.58 -8.66 5.69
CA PHE A 13 -12.20 -8.31 6.06
C PHE A 13 -11.34 -8.02 4.82
N LEU A 14 -11.35 -8.92 3.84
CA LEU A 14 -10.58 -8.76 2.61
C LEU A 14 -10.97 -7.48 1.85
N TYR A 15 -12.27 -7.22 1.69
CA TYR A 15 -12.75 -6.01 1.02
C TYR A 15 -12.37 -4.75 1.77
N SER A 16 -12.47 -4.74 3.11
CA SER A 16 -12.12 -3.57 3.90
C SER A 16 -10.63 -3.27 3.84
N ILE A 17 -9.77 -4.29 3.92
CA ILE A 17 -8.31 -4.14 3.79
C ILE A 17 -7.96 -3.61 2.40
N LEU A 18 -8.51 -4.21 1.34
CA LEU A 18 -8.29 -3.73 -0.03
C LEU A 18 -8.76 -2.28 -0.23
N THR A 19 -9.91 -1.92 0.34
CA THR A 19 -10.45 -0.55 0.25
C THR A 19 -9.51 0.45 0.91
N VAL A 20 -9.05 0.16 2.13
CA VAL A 20 -8.09 1.01 2.85
C VAL A 20 -6.78 1.11 2.08
N LEU A 21 -6.28 0.00 1.55
CA LEU A 21 -5.05 -0.04 0.77
C LEU A 21 -5.14 0.83 -0.49
N VAL A 22 -6.23 0.72 -1.25
CA VAL A 22 -6.49 1.55 -2.44
C VAL A 22 -6.54 3.04 -2.07
N ILE A 23 -7.23 3.39 -0.99
CA ILE A 23 -7.29 4.78 -0.51
C ILE A 23 -5.89 5.29 -0.15
N CYS A 24 -5.10 4.51 0.59
CA CYS A 24 -3.73 4.87 0.95
C CYS A 24 -2.85 5.06 -0.28
N ILE A 25 -2.91 4.16 -1.27
CA ILE A 25 -2.14 4.29 -2.52
C ILE A 25 -2.50 5.58 -3.26
N ILE A 26 -3.80 5.89 -3.37
CA ILE A 26 -4.26 7.12 -4.05
C ILE A 26 -3.75 8.36 -3.33
N LEU A 27 -3.84 8.38 -1.98
CA LEU A 27 -3.35 9.49 -1.18
C LEU A 27 -1.85 9.70 -1.35
N THR A 28 -1.06 8.64 -1.24
CA THR A 28 0.39 8.70 -1.42
C THR A 28 0.76 9.15 -2.83
N TYR A 29 0.09 8.65 -3.86
CA TYR A 29 0.29 9.08 -5.24
C TYR A 29 0.06 10.58 -5.41
N LEU A 30 -1.02 11.13 -4.84
CA LEU A 30 -1.29 12.57 -4.89
C LEU A 30 -0.23 13.38 -4.15
N ILE A 31 0.21 12.90 -2.98
CA ILE A 31 1.27 13.56 -2.20
C ILE A 31 2.57 13.62 -3.00
N ASP A 32 3.01 12.48 -3.55
CA ASP A 32 4.23 12.38 -4.36
C ASP A 32 4.12 13.29 -5.60
N LEU A 33 3.01 13.25 -6.34
CA LEU A 33 2.78 14.16 -7.46
C LEU A 33 2.92 15.64 -7.05
N SER A 34 2.33 16.03 -5.91
CA SER A 34 2.41 17.41 -5.43
C SER A 34 3.84 17.80 -5.03
N GLU A 35 4.61 16.87 -4.45
CA GLU A 35 6.00 17.11 -4.05
C GLU A 35 6.88 17.32 -5.29
N LEU A 36 6.71 16.46 -6.28
CA LEU A 36 7.46 16.53 -7.53
C LEU A 36 7.13 17.81 -8.32
N LEU A 37 5.86 18.23 -8.38
CA LEU A 37 5.45 19.49 -9.00
C LEU A 37 6.11 20.71 -8.34
N LYS A 38 6.19 20.73 -7.01
CA LYS A 38 6.87 21.80 -6.26
C LYS A 38 8.38 21.83 -6.55
N ARG A 39 9.03 20.66 -6.64
CA ARG A 39 10.47 20.56 -6.94
C ARG A 39 10.83 20.98 -8.36
N THR A 40 9.98 20.70 -9.34
CA THR A 40 10.23 21.04 -10.75
C THR A 40 9.86 22.48 -11.11
N SER A 41 9.19 23.23 -10.22
CA SER A 41 8.84 24.64 -10.49
C SER A 41 10.04 25.56 -10.75
N ASN A 42 11.28 25.16 -10.40
CA ASN A 42 12.48 25.98 -10.56
C ASN A 42 13.42 25.55 -11.71
N ASN A 43 13.24 24.36 -12.29
CA ASN A 43 14.08 23.85 -13.38
C ASN A 43 13.17 23.39 -14.51
N SER A 44 13.45 23.84 -15.73
CA SER A 44 12.76 23.50 -16.99
C SER A 44 12.91 22.01 -17.38
N ILE A 45 12.51 21.12 -16.48
CA ILE A 45 12.54 19.67 -16.64
C ILE A 45 11.18 19.23 -17.18
N ASN A 46 11.22 18.42 -18.23
CA ASN A 46 10.04 17.94 -18.94
C ASN A 46 9.11 17.15 -18.00
N PHE A 47 7.82 17.53 -17.94
CA PHE A 47 6.78 16.95 -17.08
C PHE A 47 6.70 15.41 -17.18
N SER A 48 7.03 14.86 -18.35
CA SER A 48 7.04 13.42 -18.63
C SER A 48 8.09 12.63 -17.83
N ILE A 49 9.22 13.23 -17.48
CA ILE A 49 10.29 12.59 -16.68
C ILE A 49 9.88 12.53 -15.19
N VAL A 50 9.21 13.58 -14.73
CA VAL A 50 8.68 13.72 -13.37
C VAL A 50 7.63 12.63 -13.07
N THR A 51 6.71 12.37 -14.00
CA THR A 51 5.70 11.32 -13.84
C THR A 51 6.33 9.92 -13.75
N ARG A 52 7.42 9.69 -14.51
CA ARG A 52 8.11 8.40 -14.54
C ARG A 52 8.91 8.14 -13.25
N LEU A 53 9.52 9.17 -12.67
CA LEU A 53 10.17 9.08 -11.36
C LEU A 53 9.16 8.80 -10.23
N ALA A 54 8.02 9.49 -10.24
CA ALA A 54 6.94 9.24 -9.28
C ALA A 54 6.43 7.79 -9.38
N LEU A 55 6.24 7.28 -10.60
CA LEU A 55 5.85 5.88 -10.85
C LEU A 55 6.87 4.87 -10.32
N TYR A 56 8.16 5.17 -10.40
CA TYR A 56 9.22 4.31 -9.89
C TYR A 56 9.38 4.35 -8.36
N LYS A 57 8.96 5.45 -7.71
CA LYS A 57 8.98 5.60 -6.24
C LYS A 57 7.77 4.92 -5.57
N LEU A 58 6.65 4.80 -6.28
CA LEU A 58 5.42 4.16 -5.81
C LEU A 58 5.56 2.76 -5.18
N PRO A 59 6.31 1.79 -5.75
CA PRO A 59 6.43 0.47 -5.13
C PRO A 59 7.13 0.54 -3.77
N ASN A 60 8.15 1.37 -3.62
CA ASN A 60 8.92 1.44 -2.39
C ASN A 60 8.11 2.08 -1.25
N THR A 61 7.35 3.15 -1.55
CA THR A 61 6.45 3.77 -0.56
C THR A 61 5.27 2.86 -0.20
N SER A 62 4.80 2.05 -1.16
CA SER A 62 3.66 1.16 -0.94
C SER A 62 3.96 -0.01 0.00
N GLU A 63 5.21 -0.51 0.07
CA GLU A 63 5.61 -1.57 1.01
C GLU A 63 5.32 -1.20 2.47
N GLN A 64 5.57 0.06 2.83
CA GLN A 64 5.35 0.55 4.19
C GLN A 64 3.86 0.72 4.52
N LEU A 65 3.00 0.83 3.51
CA LEU A 65 1.56 1.03 3.67
C LEU A 65 0.79 -0.27 3.89
N PHE A 66 1.32 -1.43 3.47
CA PHE A 66 0.67 -2.73 3.69
C PHE A 66 0.32 -3.02 5.16
N PRO A 67 1.25 -2.95 6.13
CA PRO A 67 0.93 -3.24 7.52
C PRO A 67 -0.12 -2.26 8.09
N ILE A 68 -0.06 -0.99 7.67
CA ILE A 68 -1.04 0.04 8.04
C ILE A 68 -2.42 -0.31 7.47
N ALA A 69 -2.49 -0.68 6.19
CA ALA A 69 -3.74 -1.04 5.54
C ALA A 69 -4.38 -2.29 6.14
N ILE A 70 -3.58 -3.30 6.53
CA ILE A 70 -4.07 -4.50 7.21
C ILE A 70 -4.66 -4.14 8.58
N LEU A 71 -3.98 -3.27 9.34
CA LEU A 71 -4.44 -2.85 10.67
C LEU A 71 -5.74 -2.04 10.59
N PHE A 72 -5.76 -0.99 9.77
CA PHE A 72 -6.94 -0.13 9.62
C PHE A 72 -8.10 -0.86 8.93
N GLY A 73 -7.83 -1.71 7.94
CA GLY A 73 -8.85 -2.53 7.30
C GLY A 73 -9.50 -3.55 8.24
N SER A 74 -8.69 -4.17 9.10
CA SER A 74 -9.19 -5.08 10.14
C SER A 74 -10.03 -4.33 11.17
N MET A 75 -9.56 -3.18 11.63
CA MET A 75 -10.29 -2.32 12.57
C MET A 75 -11.62 -1.85 11.98
N ALA A 76 -11.64 -1.38 10.73
CA ALA A 76 -12.84 -0.94 10.04
C ALA A 76 -13.87 -2.07 9.89
N THR A 77 -13.42 -3.30 9.63
CA THR A 77 -14.31 -4.46 9.55
C THR A 77 -14.93 -4.78 10.90
N LEU A 78 -14.12 -4.86 11.97
CA LEU A 78 -14.62 -5.10 13.33
C LEU A 78 -15.58 -4.01 13.77
N PHE A 79 -15.29 -2.75 13.43
CA PHE A 79 -16.16 -1.62 13.70
C PHE A 79 -17.51 -1.74 12.98
N LYS A 80 -17.50 -2.14 11.70
CA LYS A 80 -18.73 -2.37 10.91
C LYS A 80 -19.59 -3.51 11.50
N LEU A 81 -18.96 -4.63 11.86
CA LEU A 81 -19.63 -5.75 12.52
C LEU A 81 -20.22 -5.35 13.89
N SER A 82 -19.50 -4.51 14.64
CA SER A 82 -19.99 -3.98 15.91
C SER A 82 -21.18 -3.05 15.71
N LYS A 83 -21.13 -2.14 14.72
CA LYS A 83 -22.20 -1.17 14.42
C LYS A 83 -23.48 -1.86 13.95
N ASN A 84 -23.35 -2.95 13.20
CA ASN A 84 -24.49 -3.73 12.72
C ASN A 84 -25.05 -4.71 13.78
N ASN A 85 -24.56 -4.68 15.02
CA ASN A 85 -24.89 -5.63 16.09
C ASN A 85 -24.64 -7.11 15.71
N GLU A 86 -23.86 -7.39 14.67
CA GLU A 86 -23.56 -8.75 14.20
C GLU A 86 -22.74 -9.52 15.25
N ILE A 87 -21.85 -8.83 15.98
CA ILE A 87 -21.08 -9.43 17.09
C ILE A 87 -22.00 -9.84 18.24
N ILE A 88 -22.98 -9.00 18.57
CA ILE A 88 -23.93 -9.26 19.66
C ILE A 88 -24.85 -10.42 19.29
N ALA A 89 -25.36 -10.43 18.05
CA ALA A 89 -26.17 -11.52 17.52
C ALA A 89 -25.41 -12.86 17.48
N ALA A 90 -24.15 -12.85 17.02
CA ALA A 90 -23.30 -14.03 17.02
C ALA A 90 -23.10 -14.58 18.45
N LYS A 91 -22.78 -13.71 19.42
CA LYS A 91 -22.63 -14.11 20.83
C LYS A 91 -23.93 -14.66 21.42
N ALA A 92 -25.09 -14.07 21.09
CA ALA A 92 -26.39 -14.55 21.56
C ALA A 92 -26.70 -15.97 21.05
N SER A 93 -26.18 -16.35 19.88
CA SER A 93 -26.28 -17.72 19.35
C SER A 93 -25.29 -18.73 19.96
N GLY A 94 -24.52 -18.33 20.98
CA GLY A 94 -23.52 -19.18 21.63
C GLY A 94 -22.18 -19.26 20.89
N MET A 95 -21.94 -18.42 19.88
CA MET A 95 -20.62 -18.36 19.23
C MET A 95 -19.58 -17.74 20.16
N SER A 96 -18.43 -18.41 20.25
CA SER A 96 -17.27 -17.87 20.95
C SER A 96 -16.67 -16.70 20.18
N ILE A 97 -16.14 -15.71 20.93
CA ILE A 97 -15.44 -14.55 20.37
C ILE A 97 -14.25 -14.98 19.49
N TRP A 98 -13.58 -16.07 19.84
CA TRP A 98 -12.48 -16.62 19.06
C TRP A 98 -12.90 -17.00 17.64
N GLN A 99 -14.13 -17.48 17.44
CA GLN A 99 -14.64 -17.84 16.11
C GLN A 99 -14.93 -16.61 15.24
N ILE A 100 -15.16 -15.45 15.85
CA ILE A 100 -15.38 -14.17 15.15
C ILE A 100 -14.04 -13.57 14.71
N ILE A 101 -12.99 -13.73 15.52
CA ILE A 101 -11.66 -13.18 15.27
C ILE A 101 -10.84 -14.06 14.32
N PHE A 102 -10.95 -15.39 14.42
CA PHE A 102 -10.16 -16.35 13.66
C PHE A 102 -10.17 -16.13 12.12
N PRO A 103 -11.32 -15.84 11.47
CA PRO A 103 -11.34 -15.54 10.04
C PRO A 103 -10.52 -14.31 9.67
N GLY A 104 -10.54 -13.27 10.51
CA GLY A 104 -9.74 -12.05 10.30
C GLY A 104 -8.24 -12.34 10.42
N LEU A 105 -7.85 -13.21 11.36
CA LEU A 105 -6.48 -13.65 11.56
C LEU A 105 -5.93 -14.42 10.35
N ILE A 106 -6.74 -15.32 9.77
CA ILE A 106 -6.40 -16.01 8.53
C ILE A 106 -6.20 -15.03 7.38
N VAL A 107 -7.11 -14.06 7.20
CA VAL A 107 -6.99 -13.05 6.13
C VAL A 107 -5.73 -12.22 6.32
N ALA A 108 -5.46 -11.73 7.54
CA ALA A 108 -4.25 -10.94 7.82
C ALA A 108 -2.98 -11.74 7.57
N PHE A 109 -2.95 -13.03 7.95
CA PHE A 109 -1.81 -13.91 7.71
C PHE A 109 -1.58 -14.17 6.22
N VAL A 110 -2.64 -14.48 5.46
CA VAL A 110 -2.57 -14.68 4.01
C VAL A 110 -2.14 -13.40 3.30
N MET A 111 -2.69 -12.25 3.68
CA MET A 111 -2.30 -10.95 3.11
C MET A 111 -0.84 -10.60 3.44
N GLY A 112 -0.37 -10.88 4.66
CA GLY A 112 1.02 -10.71 5.04
C GLY A 112 1.96 -11.59 4.22
N LEU A 113 1.64 -12.87 4.07
CA LEU A 113 2.39 -13.79 3.21
C LEU A 113 2.40 -13.33 1.75
N LEU A 114 1.26 -12.92 1.19
CA LEU A 114 1.19 -12.39 -0.16
C LEU A 114 2.04 -11.14 -0.33
N THR A 115 2.05 -10.25 0.66
CA THR A 115 2.89 -9.05 0.66
C THR A 115 4.37 -9.44 0.61
N ILE A 116 4.82 -10.35 1.48
CA ILE A 116 6.23 -10.78 1.52
C ILE A 116 6.62 -11.54 0.24
N THR A 117 5.72 -12.36 -0.32
CA THR A 117 6.06 -13.27 -1.42
C THR A 117 5.95 -12.61 -2.80
N LEU A 118 4.94 -11.76 -3.01
CA LEU A 118 4.72 -11.09 -4.29
C LEU A 118 5.38 -9.72 -4.33
N TYR A 119 5.35 -8.97 -3.23
CA TYR A 119 5.76 -7.58 -3.24
C TYR A 119 7.29 -7.42 -3.08
N ASN A 120 7.93 -8.20 -2.22
CA ASN A 120 9.38 -8.20 -2.02
C ASN A 120 10.20 -8.46 -3.32
N PRO A 121 9.88 -9.44 -4.19
CA PRO A 121 10.60 -9.61 -5.46
C PRO A 121 10.28 -8.53 -6.50
N ILE A 122 9.09 -7.90 -6.43
CA ILE A 122 8.72 -6.77 -7.30
C ILE A 122 9.50 -5.51 -6.88
N SER A 123 9.56 -5.24 -5.58
CA SER A 123 10.32 -4.13 -4.97
C SER A 123 11.82 -4.27 -5.27
N SER A 124 12.38 -5.48 -5.14
CA SER A 124 13.78 -5.76 -5.45
C SER A 124 14.13 -5.49 -6.93
N LYS A 125 13.29 -5.89 -7.89
CA LYS A 125 13.51 -5.63 -9.32
C LYS A 125 13.37 -4.15 -9.70
N TRP A 126 12.48 -3.42 -9.04
CA TRP A 126 12.26 -1.99 -9.32
C TRP A 126 13.29 -1.09 -8.63
N SER A 127 13.81 -1.50 -7.47
CA SER A 127 14.89 -0.80 -6.75
C SER A 127 16.22 -0.86 -7.51
N GLU A 128 16.53 -1.98 -8.17
CA GLU A 128 17.73 -2.13 -9.01
C GLU A 128 17.68 -1.19 -10.23
N SER A 129 16.49 -1.00 -10.83
CA SER A 129 16.29 -0.06 -11.93
C SER A 129 16.31 1.41 -11.49
N TYR A 130 15.91 1.71 -10.25
CA TYR A 130 15.98 3.05 -9.65
C TYR A 130 17.44 3.50 -9.46
N GLN A 131 18.31 2.59 -8.98
CA GLN A 131 19.73 2.89 -8.77
C GLN A 131 20.49 3.10 -10.09
N MET A 132 20.09 2.44 -11.18
CA MET A 132 20.69 2.65 -12.51
C MET A 132 20.31 4.01 -13.12
N LEU A 133 19.05 4.45 -12.97
CA LEU A 133 18.62 5.76 -13.49
C LEU A 133 19.15 6.95 -12.67
N ASP A 134 19.27 6.82 -11.35
CA ASP A 134 19.92 7.85 -10.51
C ASP A 134 21.42 7.94 -10.82
N ALA A 135 22.09 6.81 -11.07
CA ALA A 135 23.52 6.79 -11.43
C ALA A 135 23.81 7.40 -12.80
N GLU A 136 22.91 7.33 -13.77
CA GLU A 136 23.04 8.02 -15.08
C GLU A 136 22.67 9.51 -14.98
N THR A 137 21.57 9.86 -14.31
CA THR A 137 21.09 11.25 -14.23
C THR A 137 21.98 12.15 -13.38
N PHE A 138 22.57 11.64 -12.28
CA PHE A 138 23.56 12.39 -11.50
C PHE A 138 24.92 12.49 -12.18
N LYS A 139 25.29 11.57 -13.08
CA LYS A 139 26.52 11.69 -13.88
C LYS A 139 26.40 12.78 -14.94
N ASP A 140 25.25 12.87 -15.61
CA ASP A 140 25.00 13.89 -16.64
C ASP A 140 24.80 15.29 -16.05
N GLY A 141 24.18 15.42 -14.87
CA GLY A 141 24.02 16.71 -14.16
C GLY A 141 25.35 17.35 -13.70
N ILE A 142 26.36 16.55 -13.37
CA ILE A 142 27.69 17.03 -12.97
C ILE A 142 28.56 17.32 -14.21
N SER A 143 28.38 16.56 -15.31
CA SER A 143 29.12 16.75 -16.57
C SER A 143 28.74 18.05 -17.30
N ILE A 144 27.44 18.41 -17.33
CA ILE A 144 26.98 19.69 -17.91
C ILE A 144 27.34 20.92 -17.05
N ALA A 145 27.53 20.75 -15.74
CA ALA A 145 27.99 21.83 -14.85
C ALA A 145 29.52 22.05 -14.95
N SER A 146 30.30 21.00 -15.24
CA SER A 146 31.76 21.11 -15.41
C SER A 146 32.19 21.61 -16.79
N SER A 147 31.37 21.46 -17.84
CA SER A 147 31.69 21.97 -19.19
C SER A 147 31.38 23.46 -19.40
N ARG A 148 30.68 24.11 -18.46
CA ARG A 148 30.34 25.54 -18.54
C ARG A 148 31.32 26.47 -17.82
N HIS A 149 32.36 25.90 -17.20
CA HIS A 149 33.37 26.63 -16.43
C HIS A 149 34.78 26.61 -17.04
N LYS A 150 34.90 26.28 -18.33
CA LYS A 150 36.13 26.51 -19.12
C LYS A 150 35.86 27.45 -20.28
#